data_AF-A0A943LFX2-F1
#
_entry.id   AF-A0A943LFX2-F1
#
_cell.length_a   1.000
_cell.length_b   1.000
_cell.length_c   1.000
_cell.angle_alpha   90.00
_cell.angle_beta   90.00
_cell.angle_gamma   90.00
#
_symmetry.space_group_name_H-M   'P 1'
#
loop_
_entity.id
_entity.type
_entity.pdbx_description
1 polymer ?
#
loop_
_entity_poly.entity_id
_entity_poly.type
_entity_poly.pdbx_seq_one_letter_code
_entity_poly.pdbx_strand_id
1 'polypeptide(L)'
;MVSEYRNIYQIARESTGLTQEKASEYMDISVDSLRAYEGGKRIPPDRVVIKMIEIYDTQYLAYQHLKTSDEVGREYLPSIEIKDLPVAILRLQKEVSDFIKLKDEMIDITCDGIIDDEERPRWMLITKELDDVVEAIMALKFAR
;
A
#
# COMPACT_ATOMS: atom_id res chain seq x y z
N MET A 1 7.86 -8.81 -28.70
CA MET A 1 6.69 -8.73 -27.82
C MET A 1 7.04 -7.77 -26.70
N VAL A 2 6.55 -6.53 -26.77
CA VAL A 2 6.73 -5.56 -25.69
C VAL A 2 5.76 -6.00 -24.60
N SER A 3 6.28 -6.50 -23.49
CA SER A 3 5.48 -6.75 -22.29
C SER A 3 4.82 -5.42 -21.91
N GLU A 4 3.51 -5.29 -22.14
CA GLU A 4 2.73 -4.13 -21.71
C GLU A 4 2.75 -4.11 -20.19
N TYR A 5 3.67 -3.34 -19.63
CA TYR A 5 3.73 -3.10 -18.20
C TYR A 5 2.50 -2.26 -17.83
N ARG A 6 1.42 -2.94 -17.43
CA ARG A 6 0.19 -2.27 -16.98
C ARG A 6 0.48 -1.59 -15.65
N ASN A 7 0.23 -0.29 -15.59
CA ASN A 7 0.43 0.45 -14.35
C ASN A 7 -0.79 0.39 -13.43
N ILE A 8 -0.63 0.93 -12.22
CA ILE A 8 -1.65 0.89 -11.16
C ILE A 8 -2.99 1.50 -11.57
N TYR A 9 -2.99 2.55 -12.39
CA TYR A 9 -4.22 3.22 -12.83
C TYR A 9 -4.97 2.39 -13.86
N GLN A 10 -4.23 1.78 -14.80
CA GLN A 10 -4.81 0.89 -15.81
C GLN A 10 -5.42 -0.35 -15.15
N ILE A 11 -4.69 -0.98 -14.22
CA ILE A 11 -5.17 -2.16 -13.49
C ILE A 11 -6.44 -1.83 -12.71
N ALA A 12 -6.48 -0.69 -12.01
CA ALA A 12 -7.66 -0.27 -11.26
C ALA A 12 -8.88 -0.07 -12.18
N ARG A 13 -8.72 0.61 -13.32
CA ARG A 13 -9.81 0.77 -14.30
C ARG A 13 -10.28 -0.57 -14.84
N GLU A 14 -9.36 -1.42 -15.31
CA GLU A 14 -9.69 -2.72 -15.90
C GLU A 14 -10.44 -3.63 -14.93
N SER A 15 -10.19 -3.51 -13.62
CA SER A 15 -10.90 -4.27 -12.59
C SER A 15 -12.41 -3.95 -12.51
N THR A 16 -12.83 -2.82 -13.08
CA THR A 16 -14.25 -2.41 -13.14
C THR A 16 -14.92 -2.71 -14.48
N GLY A 17 -14.16 -3.16 -15.48
CA GLY A 17 -14.65 -3.37 -16.84
C GLY A 17 -14.93 -2.08 -17.63
N LEU A 18 -14.60 -0.90 -17.10
CA LEU A 18 -14.78 0.37 -17.80
C LEU A 18 -13.77 0.55 -18.94
N THR A 19 -14.24 1.07 -20.08
CA THR A 19 -13.35 1.51 -21.17
C THR A 19 -12.66 2.84 -20.82
N GLN A 20 -11.59 3.19 -21.53
CA GLN A 20 -10.92 4.49 -21.34
C GLN A 20 -11.88 5.65 -21.62
N GLU A 21 -12.74 5.52 -22.63
CA GLU A 21 -13.74 6.53 -23.00
C GLU A 21 -14.71 6.77 -21.84
N LYS A 22 -15.32 5.71 -21.30
CA LYS A 22 -16.30 5.83 -20.23
C LYS A 22 -15.68 6.34 -18.93
N ALA A 23 -14.49 5.86 -18.58
CA ALA A 23 -13.78 6.32 -17.40
C ALA A 23 -13.39 7.80 -17.51
N SER A 24 -12.90 8.23 -18.68
CA SER A 24 -12.53 9.63 -18.93
C SER A 24 -13.74 10.58 -18.86
N GLU A 25 -14.90 10.13 -19.35
CA GLU A 25 -16.17 10.86 -19.26
C GLU A 25 -16.57 11.07 -17.79
N TYR A 26 -16.54 10.02 -16.96
CA TYR A 26 -16.85 10.12 -15.53
C TYR A 26 -15.87 11.00 -14.76
N MET A 27 -14.60 11.00 -15.14
CA MET A 27 -13.58 11.85 -14.51
C MET A 27 -13.60 13.30 -15.00
N ASP A 28 -14.34 13.61 -16.07
CA ASP A 28 -14.32 14.90 -16.78
C ASP A 28 -12.89 15.26 -17.25
N ILE A 29 -12.25 14.33 -17.96
CA ILE A 29 -10.93 14.50 -18.59
C ILE A 29 -10.94 13.96 -20.02
N SER A 30 -9.95 14.34 -20.83
CA SER A 30 -9.79 13.75 -22.16
C SER A 30 -9.32 12.29 -22.07
N VAL A 31 -9.77 11.46 -23.03
CA VAL A 31 -9.30 10.07 -23.20
C VAL A 31 -7.76 10.02 -23.33
N ASP A 32 -7.16 10.99 -24.02
CA ASP A 32 -5.71 11.07 -24.18
C ASP A 32 -4.98 11.38 -22.87
N SER A 33 -5.59 12.17 -21.98
CA SER A 33 -5.03 12.40 -20.64
C SER A 33 -5.05 11.11 -19.82
N LEU A 34 -6.16 10.38 -19.82
CA LEU A 34 -6.25 9.09 -19.15
C LEU A 34 -5.22 8.09 -19.71
N ARG A 35 -5.10 8.00 -21.03
CA ARG A 35 -4.12 7.15 -21.71
C ARG A 35 -2.68 7.53 -21.35
N ALA A 36 -2.38 8.83 -21.21
CA ALA A 36 -1.06 9.28 -20.78
C ALA A 36 -0.75 8.88 -19.33
N TYR A 37 -1.76 8.89 -18.44
CA TYR A 37 -1.62 8.40 -17.07
C TYR A 37 -1.40 6.88 -17.03
N GLU A 38 -2.24 6.11 -17.72
CA GLU A 38 -2.15 4.65 -17.78
C GLU A 38 -0.88 4.14 -18.49
N GLY A 39 -0.36 4.91 -19.44
CA GLY A 39 0.91 4.62 -20.10
C GLY A 39 2.15 5.09 -19.34
N GLY A 40 2.00 5.67 -18.13
CA GLY A 40 3.11 6.17 -17.31
C GLY A 40 3.84 7.39 -17.89
N LYS A 41 3.30 8.03 -18.93
CA LYS A 41 3.89 9.23 -19.56
C LYS A 41 3.72 10.47 -18.69
N ARG A 42 2.69 10.49 -17.84
CA ARG A 42 2.40 11.58 -16.92
C ARG A 42 1.88 11.01 -15.61
N ILE A 43 2.28 11.60 -14.49
CA ILE A 43 1.68 11.29 -13.19
C ILE A 43 0.35 12.05 -13.09
N PRO A 44 -0.79 11.37 -12.81
CA PRO A 44 -2.06 12.05 -12.61
C PRO A 44 -2.00 12.94 -11.36
N PRO A 45 -2.60 14.14 -11.39
CA PRO A 45 -2.70 14.98 -10.20
C PRO A 45 -3.68 14.37 -9.19
N ASP A 46 -3.47 14.64 -7.89
CA ASP A 46 -4.23 14.05 -6.79
C ASP A 46 -5.75 14.13 -6.99
N ARG A 47 -6.25 15.28 -7.45
CA ARG A 47 -7.69 15.48 -7.73
C ARG A 47 -8.26 14.48 -8.74
N VAL A 48 -7.46 14.03 -9.71
CA VAL A 48 -7.86 13.02 -10.70
C VAL A 48 -7.78 11.64 -10.07
N VAL A 49 -6.75 11.37 -9.26
CA VAL A 49 -6.61 10.09 -8.55
C VAL A 49 -7.74 9.87 -7.55
N ILE A 50 -8.19 10.91 -6.84
CA ILE A 50 -9.37 10.85 -5.97
C ILE A 50 -10.59 10.38 -6.77
N LYS A 51 -10.85 10.99 -7.95
CA LYS A 51 -11.93 10.53 -8.83
C LYS A 51 -11.73 9.09 -9.30
N MET A 52 -10.50 8.68 -9.63
CA MET A 52 -10.20 7.29 -10.00
C MET A 52 -10.55 6.33 -8.85
N ILE A 53 -10.19 6.66 -7.61
CA ILE A 53 -10.50 5.84 -6.43
C ILE A 53 -12.01 5.70 -6.24
N GLU A 54 -12.74 6.82 -6.36
CA GLU A 54 -14.20 6.86 -6.21
C GLU A 54 -14.92 6.09 -7.34
N ILE A 55 -14.50 6.28 -8.58
CA ILE A 55 -15.13 5.65 -9.76
C ILE A 55 -14.79 4.17 -9.85
N TYR A 56 -13.55 3.79 -9.52
CA TYR A 56 -13.07 2.42 -9.61
C TYR A 56 -13.31 1.59 -8.34
N ASP A 57 -13.85 2.22 -7.28
CA ASP A 57 -14.04 1.62 -5.96
C ASP A 57 -12.81 0.85 -5.47
N THR A 58 -11.63 1.49 -5.59
CA THR A 58 -10.34 0.86 -5.31
C THR A 58 -9.52 1.74 -4.39
N GLN A 59 -9.76 1.64 -3.08
CA GLN A 59 -9.03 2.41 -2.06
C GLN A 59 -7.52 2.15 -2.08
N TYR A 60 -7.10 0.94 -2.44
CA TYR A 60 -5.67 0.61 -2.53
C TYR A 60 -4.92 1.48 -3.55
N LEU A 61 -5.61 1.99 -4.58
CA LEU A 61 -5.02 2.89 -5.56
C LEU A 61 -4.47 4.18 -4.91
N ALA A 62 -5.08 4.65 -3.82
CA ALA A 62 -4.58 5.80 -3.06
C ALA A 62 -3.18 5.53 -2.49
N TYR A 63 -3.01 4.36 -1.87
CA TYR A 63 -1.74 3.93 -1.30
C TYR A 63 -0.69 3.77 -2.39
N GLN A 64 -1.04 3.07 -3.48
CA GLN A 64 -0.14 2.86 -4.60
C GLN A 64 0.28 4.18 -5.26
N HIS A 65 -0.63 5.15 -5.38
CA HIS A 65 -0.31 6.47 -5.89
C HIS A 65 0.74 7.14 -5.01
N LEU A 66 0.47 7.30 -3.71
CA LEU A 66 1.41 7.95 -2.78
C LEU A 66 2.77 7.24 -2.74
N LYS A 67 2.78 5.90 -2.72
CA LYS A 67 4.00 5.10 -2.73
C LYS A 67 4.81 5.26 -4.01
N THR A 68 4.21 5.65 -5.14
CA THR A 68 4.89 5.73 -6.43
C THR A 68 5.16 7.16 -6.92
N SER A 69 4.24 8.09 -6.68
CA SER A 69 4.33 9.48 -7.17
C SER A 69 5.23 10.36 -6.30
N ASP A 70 5.24 10.13 -4.99
CA ASP A 70 5.92 10.99 -4.02
C ASP A 70 7.26 10.38 -3.53
N GLU A 71 8.26 11.23 -3.27
CA GLU A 71 9.59 10.79 -2.83
C GLU A 71 9.59 10.31 -1.37
N VAL A 72 8.89 11.04 -0.48
CA VAL A 72 8.73 10.64 0.92
C VAL A 72 7.88 9.36 0.99
N GLY A 73 6.84 9.28 0.17
CA GLY A 73 6.04 8.07 0.02
C GLY A 73 6.87 6.86 -0.39
N ARG A 74 7.73 7.01 -1.41
CA ARG A 74 8.65 5.95 -1.85
C ARG A 74 9.61 5.48 -0.76
N GLU A 75 10.16 6.40 0.03
CA GLU A 75 11.16 6.07 1.05
C GLU A 75 10.54 5.46 2.31
N TYR A 76 9.41 5.99 2.79
CA TYR A 76 8.93 5.71 4.14
C TYR A 76 7.65 4.87 4.23
N LEU A 77 6.85 4.77 3.17
CA LEU A 77 5.66 3.90 3.21
C LEU A 77 6.06 2.43 3.03
N PRO A 78 5.48 1.46 3.76
CA PRO A 78 5.82 0.05 3.57
C PRO A 78 5.44 -0.49 2.18
N SER A 79 6.05 -1.59 1.76
CA SER A 79 5.68 -2.24 0.50
C SER A 79 4.61 -3.28 0.77
N ILE A 80 3.36 -2.96 0.45
CA ILE A 80 2.24 -3.89 0.67
C ILE A 80 2.10 -4.81 -0.54
N GLU A 81 2.11 -6.11 -0.27
CA GLU A 81 1.69 -7.12 -1.23
C GLU A 81 0.26 -7.55 -0.90
N ILE A 82 -0.69 -7.28 -1.81
CA ILE A 82 -2.06 -7.77 -1.65
C ILE A 82 -2.06 -9.28 -1.85
N LYS A 83 -2.68 -9.98 -0.90
CA LYS A 83 -2.91 -11.43 -0.94
C LYS A 83 -4.41 -11.68 -0.87
N ASP A 84 -4.81 -12.89 -1.29
CA ASP A 84 -6.19 -13.33 -1.13
C ASP A 84 -6.58 -13.32 0.34
N LEU A 85 -7.85 -13.03 0.62
CA LEU A 85 -8.38 -12.88 1.99
C LEU A 85 -7.94 -14.01 2.97
N PRO A 86 -7.99 -15.32 2.61
CA PRO A 86 -7.55 -16.38 3.52
C PRO A 86 -6.06 -16.33 3.86
N VAL A 87 -5.22 -15.92 2.90
CA VAL A 87 -3.78 -15.81 3.12
C VAL A 87 -3.46 -14.56 3.94
N ALA A 88 -4.15 -13.46 3.66
CA ALA A 88 -3.99 -12.21 4.39
C ALA A 88 -4.36 -12.36 5.88
N ILE A 89 -5.47 -13.03 6.20
CA ILE A 89 -5.90 -13.24 7.59
C ILE A 89 -4.94 -14.16 8.35
N LEU A 90 -4.45 -15.23 7.73
CA LEU A 90 -3.49 -16.15 8.35
C LEU A 90 -2.14 -15.46 8.60
N ARG A 91 -1.68 -14.64 7.65
CA ARG A 91 -0.46 -13.84 7.82
C ARG A 91 -0.62 -12.88 8.99
N LEU A 92 -1.72 -12.14 9.08
CA LEU A 92 -1.98 -11.24 10.21
C LEU A 92 -1.95 -11.98 11.54
N GLN A 93 -2.61 -13.13 11.64
CA GLN A 93 -2.61 -13.94 12.87
C GLN A 93 -1.20 -14.40 13.26
N LYS A 94 -0.38 -14.81 12.28
CA LYS A 94 1.01 -15.18 12.50
C LYS A 94 1.82 -13.98 13.03
N GLU A 95 1.82 -12.84 12.33
CA GLU A 95 2.65 -11.70 12.72
C GLU A 95 2.23 -11.14 14.08
N VAL A 96 0.93 -11.08 14.38
CA VAL A 96 0.44 -10.69 15.71
C VAL A 96 0.91 -11.69 16.78
N SER A 97 0.88 -13.00 16.49
CA SER A 97 1.36 -14.01 17.43
C SER A 97 2.87 -13.95 17.65
N ASP A 98 3.65 -13.58 16.64
CA ASP A 98 5.10 -13.44 16.74
C ASP A 98 5.45 -12.20 17.56
N PHE A 99 4.80 -11.07 17.30
CA PHE A 99 4.93 -9.86 18.10
C PHE A 99 4.55 -10.07 19.59
N ILE A 100 3.47 -10.79 19.88
CA ILE A 100 3.03 -11.04 21.27
C ILE A 100 4.11 -11.76 22.09
N LYS A 101 4.96 -12.59 21.47
CA LYS A 101 6.06 -13.28 22.16
C LYS A 101 7.13 -12.30 22.66
N LEU A 102 7.24 -11.12 22.05
CA LEU A 102 8.19 -10.08 22.42
C LEU A 102 7.61 -9.06 23.40
N LYS A 103 6.37 -9.24 23.87
CA LYS A 103 5.69 -8.31 24.76
C LYS A 103 6.50 -8.03 26.04
N ASP A 104 7.03 -9.06 26.67
CA ASP A 104 7.75 -8.91 27.94
C ASP A 104 9.08 -8.20 27.73
N GLU A 105 9.82 -8.55 26.67
CA GLU A 105 11.05 -7.85 26.25
C GLU A 105 10.80 -6.37 25.95
N MET A 106 9.68 -6.05 25.28
CA MET A 106 9.28 -4.66 25.02
C MET A 106 9.06 -3.90 26.32
N ILE A 107 8.44 -4.51 27.33
CA ILE A 107 8.23 -3.88 28.63
C ILE A 107 9.57 -3.65 29.33
N ASP A 108 10.45 -4.65 29.33
CA ASP A 108 11.75 -4.60 29.99
C ASP A 108 12.62 -3.47 29.41
N ILE A 109 12.72 -3.37 28.08
CA ILE A 109 13.50 -2.32 27.38
C ILE A 109 12.90 -0.92 27.59
N THR A 110 11.58 -0.81 27.74
CA THR A 110 10.93 0.52 27.81
C THR A 110 10.69 1.03 29.23
N CYS A 111 11.01 0.22 30.24
CA CYS A 111 10.64 0.45 31.63
C CYS A 111 11.25 1.73 32.21
N ASP A 112 12.50 2.04 31.87
CA ASP A 112 13.22 3.23 32.33
C ASP A 112 13.04 4.44 31.40
N GLY A 113 12.40 4.25 30.24
CA GLY A 113 12.13 5.26 29.23
C GLY A 113 13.32 5.61 28.34
N ILE A 114 14.45 4.89 28.41
CA ILE A 114 15.67 5.17 27.66
C ILE A 114 16.16 3.90 26.99
N ILE A 115 16.10 3.84 25.65
CA ILE A 115 16.69 2.73 24.91
C ILE A 115 18.19 2.99 24.76
N ASP A 116 19.00 2.25 25.50
CA ASP A 116 20.45 2.34 25.43
C ASP A 116 21.07 1.57 24.24
N ASP A 117 22.40 1.64 24.08
CA ASP A 117 23.09 0.96 22.96
C ASP A 117 23.11 -0.58 23.10
N GLU A 118 22.94 -1.15 24.29
CA GLU A 118 22.82 -2.60 24.52
C GLU A 118 21.40 -3.10 24.24
N GLU A 119 20.40 -2.26 24.44
CA GLU A 119 18.99 -2.51 24.18
C GLU A 119 18.60 -2.26 22.73
N ARG A 120 19.24 -1.30 22.05
CA ARG A 120 18.94 -0.90 20.67
C ARG A 120 18.81 -2.09 19.70
N PRO A 121 19.70 -3.10 19.69
CA PRO A 121 19.55 -4.26 18.82
C PRO A 121 18.26 -5.05 19.09
N ARG A 122 17.86 -5.20 20.36
CA ARG A 122 16.64 -5.92 20.78
C ARG A 122 15.40 -5.08 20.46
N TRP A 123 15.48 -3.77 20.67
CA TRP A 123 14.44 -2.83 20.25
C TRP A 123 14.20 -2.86 18.74
N MET A 124 15.27 -2.93 17.93
CA MET A 124 15.14 -3.03 16.47
C MET A 124 14.39 -4.29 16.01
N LEU A 125 14.53 -5.40 16.73
CA LEU A 125 13.75 -6.62 16.45
C LEU A 125 12.26 -6.39 16.75
N ILE A 126 11.95 -5.75 17.87
CA ILE A 126 10.56 -5.42 18.24
C ILE A 126 9.92 -4.48 17.22
N THR A 127 10.62 -3.42 16.79
CA THR A 127 10.09 -2.49 15.79
C THR A 127 9.89 -3.18 14.44
N LYS A 128 10.76 -4.11 14.07
CA LYS A 128 10.58 -4.89 12.85
C LYS A 128 9.32 -5.75 12.89
N GLU A 129 9.07 -6.45 14.00
CA GLU A 129 7.82 -7.24 14.14
C GLU A 129 6.58 -6.34 14.13
N LEU A 130 6.66 -5.11 14.67
CA LEU A 130 5.59 -4.12 14.54
C LEU A 130 5.36 -3.71 13.08
N ASP A 131 6.43 -3.48 12.31
CA ASP A 131 6.33 -3.15 10.89
C ASP A 131 5.69 -4.31 10.10
N ASP A 132 6.07 -5.56 10.40
CA ASP A 132 5.50 -6.77 9.79
C ASP A 132 3.98 -6.90 10.11
N VAL A 133 3.58 -6.55 11.34
CA VAL A 133 2.14 -6.46 11.72
C VAL A 133 1.42 -5.37 10.93
N VAL A 134 2.01 -4.18 10.79
CA VAL A 134 1.41 -3.07 10.01
C VAL A 134 1.22 -3.48 8.56
N GLU A 135 2.22 -4.11 7.94
CA GLU A 135 2.11 -4.66 6.59
C GLU A 135 0.98 -5.67 6.46
N ALA A 136 0.86 -6.60 7.41
CA ALA A 136 -0.17 -7.62 7.40
C ALA A 136 -1.59 -7.03 7.58
N ILE A 137 -1.74 -6.02 8.45
CA ILE A 137 -3.00 -5.29 8.62
C ILE A 137 -3.39 -4.63 7.30
N MET A 138 -2.47 -3.91 6.68
CA MET A 138 -2.75 -3.21 5.43
C MET A 138 -3.08 -4.18 4.30
N ALA A 139 -2.33 -5.28 4.17
CA ALA A 139 -2.61 -6.33 3.19
C ALA A 139 -4.03 -6.91 3.38
N LEU A 140 -4.46 -7.13 4.62
CA LEU A 140 -5.83 -7.59 4.92
C LEU A 140 -6.88 -6.53 4.58
N LYS A 141 -6.67 -5.26 4.93
CA LYS A 141 -7.62 -4.17 4.63
C LYS A 141 -7.87 -4.00 3.14
N PHE A 142 -6.90 -4.37 2.30
CA PHE A 142 -7.00 -4.28 0.85
C PHE A 142 -7.20 -5.63 0.15
N ALA A 143 -7.32 -6.73 0.92
CA ALA A 143 -7.63 -8.04 0.37
C ALA A 143 -9.05 -8.05 -0.22
N ARG A 144 -9.22 -8.78 -1.33
CA ARG A 144 -10.51 -9.03 -1.98
C ARG A 144 -10.97 -10.46 -1.74
#